data_AF-A0A960ZU93-F1
#
_entry.id   AF-A0A960ZU93-F1
#
_cell.length_a   1.000
_cell.length_b   1.000
_cell.length_c   1.000
_cell.angle_alpha   90.00
_cell.angle_beta   90.00
_cell.angle_gamma   90.00
#
_symmetry.space_group_name_H-M   'P 1'
#
loop_
_entity.id
_entity.type
_entity.pdbx_description
1 polymer ?
#
loop_
_entity_poly.entity_id
_entity_poly.type
_entity_poly.pdbx_seq_one_letter_code
_entity_poly.pdbx_strand_id
1 'polypeptide(L)'
;YLQFLDDIETAKDHLAHVPPTDDEAPDSNDVQKRPVHLMTALRAKGKEFETVMVLDCVEDMWPMKYAQTLAQFEAERRVFYVAFTRAKKRVVFQTAKRLGKRTAAPSRYLSEIGLL
;
A
#
# COMPACT_ATOMS: atom_id res chain seq x y z
N TYR A 1 6.37 24.76 1.32
CA TYR A 1 6.43 23.75 2.40
C TYR A 1 5.16 23.77 3.21
N LEU A 2 4.75 24.90 3.80
CA LEU A 2 3.49 25.00 4.57
C LEU A 2 2.23 24.69 3.73
N GLN A 3 2.12 25.23 2.51
CA GLN A 3 1.00 24.91 1.61
C GLN A 3 0.85 23.41 1.32
N PHE A 4 1.98 22.71 1.10
CA PHE A 4 1.94 21.27 0.83
C PHE A 4 1.41 20.47 2.03
N LEU A 5 1.75 20.88 3.26
CA LEU A 5 1.24 20.21 4.46
C LEU A 5 -0.26 20.45 4.62
N ASP A 6 -0.71 21.68 4.38
CA ASP A 6 -2.13 22.06 4.39
C ASP A 6 -2.94 21.29 3.33
N ASP A 7 -2.40 21.15 2.12
CA ASP A 7 -3.01 20.37 1.04
C ASP A 7 -3.15 18.88 1.44
N ILE A 8 -2.16 18.32 2.12
CA ILE A 8 -2.17 16.92 2.60
C ILE A 8 -3.18 16.73 3.73
N GLU A 9 -3.27 17.67 4.67
CA GLU A 9 -4.26 17.64 5.75
C GLU A 9 -5.68 17.74 5.18
N THR A 10 -5.91 18.67 4.26
CA THR A 10 -7.17 18.82 3.53
C THR A 10 -7.55 17.54 2.78
N ALA A 11 -6.60 16.92 2.07
CA ALA A 11 -6.83 15.66 1.36
C ALA A 11 -7.15 14.50 2.32
N LYS A 12 -6.49 14.43 3.47
CA LYS A 12 -6.77 13.43 4.51
C LYS A 12 -8.20 13.58 5.04
N ASP A 13 -8.65 14.81 5.27
CA ASP A 13 -9.96 15.05 5.88
C ASP A 13 -11.12 14.85 4.90
N HIS A 14 -10.91 15.16 3.62
CA HIS A 14 -12.00 15.17 2.62
C HIS A 14 -11.94 14.04 1.57
N LEU A 15 -10.76 13.54 1.23
CA LEU A 15 -10.58 12.60 0.11
C LEU A 15 -10.23 11.19 0.56
N ALA A 16 -9.41 11.05 1.59
CA ALA A 16 -8.88 9.76 2.02
C ALA A 16 -9.66 9.20 3.20
N HIS A 17 -10.15 7.97 3.08
CA HIS A 17 -10.50 7.17 4.24
C HIS A 17 -9.24 6.48 4.77
N VAL A 18 -8.85 6.85 5.98
CA VAL A 18 -7.82 6.18 6.76
C VAL A 18 -8.54 5.31 7.78
N PRO A 19 -8.33 3.98 7.80
CA PRO A 19 -8.99 3.11 8.74
C PRO A 19 -8.50 3.43 10.15
N PRO A 20 -9.39 3.34 11.15
CA PRO A 20 -9.04 3.63 12.53
C PRO A 20 -7.89 2.75 12.99
N THR A 21 -7.10 3.31 13.91
CA THR A 21 -6.12 2.53 14.68
C THR A 21 -6.86 1.58 15.63
N ASP A 22 -6.15 0.59 16.18
CA ASP A 22 -6.80 -0.44 17.01
C ASP A 22 -7.41 0.13 18.31
N ASP A 23 -7.01 1.34 18.71
CA ASP A 23 -7.53 2.09 19.87
C ASP A 23 -8.70 3.03 19.53
N GLU A 24 -9.06 3.19 18.25
CA GLU A 24 -10.11 4.10 17.79
C GLU A 24 -11.41 3.35 17.49
N ALA A 25 -12.55 3.92 17.89
CA ALA A 25 -13.86 3.33 17.60
C ALA A 25 -14.11 3.31 16.08
N PRO A 26 -14.75 2.25 15.55
CA PRO A 26 -15.10 2.19 14.14
C PRO A 26 -16.03 3.34 13.77
N ASP A 27 -15.64 4.10 12.75
CA ASP A 27 -16.35 5.28 12.28
C ASP A 27 -17.74 4.89 11.73
N SER A 28 -18.78 5.54 12.25
CA SER A 28 -20.17 5.21 11.96
C SER A 28 -20.65 5.93 10.69
N ASN A 29 -20.58 5.21 9.57
CA ASN A 29 -21.40 5.44 8.38
C ASN A 29 -21.15 6.72 7.54
N ASP A 30 -19.93 6.91 7.01
CA ASP A 30 -19.78 7.49 5.64
C ASP A 30 -18.50 7.03 4.89
N VAL A 31 -17.85 6.00 5.42
CA VAL A 31 -16.50 5.55 5.05
C VAL A 31 -16.37 5.06 3.60
N GLN A 32 -17.43 4.49 3.02
CA GLN A 32 -17.42 3.99 1.64
C GLN A 32 -17.59 5.08 0.57
N LYS A 33 -17.95 6.32 0.94
CA LYS A 33 -18.15 7.40 -0.05
C LYS A 33 -16.87 8.15 -0.40
N ARG A 34 -15.81 8.03 0.40
CA ARG A 34 -14.55 8.72 0.13
C ARG A 34 -13.86 8.11 -1.12
N PRO A 35 -13.31 8.95 -2.01
CA PRO A 35 -12.75 8.46 -3.28
C PRO A 35 -11.42 7.71 -3.12
N VAL A 36 -10.69 7.92 -2.03
CA VAL A 36 -9.39 7.29 -1.77
C VAL A 36 -9.48 6.47 -0.48
N HIS A 37 -8.98 5.24 -0.49
CA HIS A 37 -8.88 4.42 0.70
C HIS A 37 -7.43 4.00 0.92
N LEU A 38 -6.84 4.41 2.04
CA LEU A 38 -5.50 4.00 2.43
C LEU A 38 -5.62 2.82 3.40
N MET A 39 -4.97 1.69 3.15
CA MET A 39 -4.99 0.57 4.09
C MET A 39 -3.80 -0.36 3.88
N THR A 40 -3.53 -1.21 4.86
CA THR A 40 -2.54 -2.29 4.71
C THR A 40 -3.08 -3.38 3.78
N ALA A 41 -2.19 -4.09 3.09
CA ALA A 41 -2.55 -5.18 2.18
C ALA A 41 -3.43 -6.25 2.84
N LEU A 42 -3.16 -6.58 4.11
CA LEU A 42 -3.96 -7.52 4.90
C LEU A 42 -5.39 -6.99 5.13
N ARG A 43 -5.56 -5.70 5.47
CA ARG A 43 -6.88 -5.05 5.66
C ARG A 43 -7.65 -4.87 4.34
N ALA A 44 -6.98 -5.01 3.19
CA ALA A 44 -7.61 -4.98 1.87
C ALA A 44 -8.25 -6.32 1.47
N LYS A 45 -7.96 -7.42 2.17
CA LYS A 45 -8.51 -8.75 1.88
C LYS A 45 -10.04 -8.70 1.86
N GLY A 46 -10.64 -9.22 0.78
CA GLY A 46 -12.10 -9.25 0.60
C GLY A 46 -12.72 -7.93 0.10
N LYS A 47 -11.92 -6.87 -0.08
CA LYS A 47 -12.35 -5.61 -0.72
C LYS A 47 -11.85 -5.58 -2.16
N GLU A 48 -12.48 -4.80 -3.02
CA GLU A 48 -12.02 -4.61 -4.41
C GLU A 48 -12.19 -3.15 -4.81
N PHE A 49 -11.26 -2.63 -5.61
CA PHE A 49 -11.21 -1.24 -6.02
C PHE A 49 -10.99 -1.13 -7.52
N GLU A 50 -11.52 -0.07 -8.14
CA GLU A 50 -11.34 0.18 -9.57
C GLU A 50 -9.85 0.30 -9.95
N THR A 51 -9.10 1.08 -9.15
CA THR A 51 -7.65 1.22 -9.23
C THR A 51 -7.02 0.92 -7.88
N VAL A 52 -5.94 0.14 -7.86
CA VAL A 52 -5.10 -0.07 -6.67
C VAL A 52 -3.71 0.49 -6.93
N MET A 53 -3.18 1.22 -5.96
CA MET A 53 -1.78 1.64 -5.95
C MET A 53 -1.06 0.92 -4.81
N VAL A 54 -0.06 0.10 -5.14
CA VAL A 54 0.80 -0.55 -4.15
C VAL A 54 2.02 0.35 -3.94
N LEU A 55 2.16 0.83 -2.70
CA LEU A 55 3.22 1.76 -2.31
C LEU A 55 4.50 1.00 -1.95
N ASP A 56 5.63 1.72 -2.05
CA ASP A 56 6.95 1.25 -1.61
C ASP A 56 7.37 -0.13 -2.14
N CYS A 57 7.10 -0.42 -3.41
CA CYS A 57 7.53 -1.64 -4.11
C CYS A 57 9.05 -1.63 -4.35
N VAL A 58 9.81 -1.70 -3.25
CA VAL A 58 11.26 -1.72 -3.16
C VAL A 58 11.72 -2.88 -2.28
N GLU A 59 12.95 -3.34 -2.47
CA GLU A 59 13.59 -4.30 -1.57
C GLU A 59 13.58 -3.79 -0.12
N ASP A 60 13.60 -4.72 0.84
CA ASP A 60 13.41 -4.51 2.28
C ASP A 60 11.99 -4.03 2.71
N MET A 61 11.11 -3.62 1.79
CA MET A 61 9.69 -3.33 2.04
C MET A 61 8.78 -4.42 1.47
N TRP A 62 9.04 -4.82 0.22
CA TRP A 62 8.41 -5.97 -0.44
C TRP A 62 9.50 -6.86 -1.04
N PRO A 63 9.85 -8.00 -0.43
CA PRO A 63 9.44 -8.48 0.89
C PRO A 63 9.95 -7.57 2.02
N MET A 64 9.26 -7.62 3.16
CA MET A 64 9.75 -6.98 4.38
C MET A 64 11.13 -7.54 4.79
N LYS A 65 12.03 -6.65 5.20
CA LYS A 65 13.41 -6.97 5.63
C LYS A 65 13.51 -8.07 6.70
N TYR A 66 12.46 -8.24 7.50
CA TYR A 66 12.42 -9.21 8.59
C TYR A 66 12.04 -10.63 8.14
N ALA A 67 11.61 -10.82 6.89
CA ALA A 67 11.47 -12.15 6.31
C ALA A 67 12.88 -12.74 6.06
N GLN A 68 13.20 -13.84 6.73
CA GLN A 68 14.50 -14.49 6.67
C GLN A 68 14.43 -15.93 6.18
N THR A 69 13.28 -16.59 6.33
CA THR A 69 13.07 -17.95 5.86
C THR A 69 12.31 -17.97 4.55
N LEU A 70 12.48 -19.05 3.76
CA LEU A 70 11.70 -19.24 2.53
C LEU A 70 10.19 -19.17 2.80
N ALA A 71 9.72 -19.80 3.88
CA ALA A 71 8.31 -19.77 4.26
C ALA A 71 7.79 -18.35 4.54
N GLN A 72 8.61 -17.48 5.15
CA GLN A 72 8.27 -16.08 5.37
C GLN A 72 8.24 -15.28 4.06
N PHE A 73 9.21 -15.49 3.17
CA PHE A 73 9.19 -14.86 1.84
C PHE A 73 7.97 -15.27 1.02
N GLU A 74 7.56 -16.54 1.09
CA GLU A 74 6.33 -17.01 0.44
C GLU A 74 5.07 -16.40 1.08
N ALA A 75 5.07 -16.16 2.39
CA ALA A 75 3.98 -15.49 3.07
C ALA A 75 3.86 -14.03 2.62
N GLU A 76 4.96 -13.28 2.60
CA GLU A 76 5.02 -11.91 2.09
C GLU A 76 4.61 -11.83 0.61
N ARG A 77 5.03 -12.79 -0.22
CA ARG A 77 4.61 -12.88 -1.62
C ARG A 77 3.10 -13.06 -1.75
N ARG A 78 2.48 -13.88 -0.90
CA ARG A 78 1.01 -14.03 -0.86
C ARG A 78 0.33 -12.74 -0.44
N VAL A 79 0.88 -11.98 0.50
CA VAL A 79 0.35 -10.68 0.90
C VAL A 79 0.44 -9.67 -0.24
N PHE A 80 1.57 -9.64 -0.96
CA PHE A 80 1.76 -8.79 -2.15
C PHE A 80 0.75 -9.15 -3.25
N TYR A 81 0.57 -10.45 -3.52
CA TYR A 81 -0.45 -10.96 -4.43
C TYR A 81 -1.86 -10.50 -4.04
N VAL A 82 -2.21 -10.63 -2.76
CA VAL A 82 -3.50 -10.15 -2.26
C VAL A 82 -3.65 -8.65 -2.54
N ALA A 83 -2.63 -7.84 -2.29
CA ALA A 83 -2.67 -6.39 -2.49
C ALA A 83 -3.04 -6.01 -3.93
N PHE A 84 -2.27 -6.46 -4.93
CA PHE A 84 -2.50 -6.04 -6.31
C PHE A 84 -3.74 -6.68 -6.95
N THR A 85 -4.11 -7.89 -6.52
CA THR A 85 -5.34 -8.55 -7.01
C THR A 85 -6.62 -7.95 -6.47
N ARG A 86 -6.55 -6.93 -5.59
CA ARG A 86 -7.73 -6.13 -5.23
C ARG A 86 -8.14 -5.16 -6.34
N ALA A 87 -7.30 -4.97 -7.37
CA ALA A 87 -7.61 -4.12 -8.52
C ALA A 87 -8.57 -4.78 -9.49
N LYS A 88 -9.61 -4.05 -9.92
CA LYS A 88 -10.53 -4.48 -10.98
C LYS A 88 -10.06 -4.12 -12.37
N LYS A 89 -9.52 -2.91 -12.57
CA LYS A 89 -9.12 -2.42 -13.89
C LYS A 89 -7.66 -2.02 -13.99
N ARG A 90 -7.11 -1.38 -12.95
CA ARG A 90 -5.74 -0.85 -13.01
C ARG A 90 -5.01 -1.09 -11.70
N VAL A 91 -3.78 -1.57 -11.82
CA VAL A 91 -2.81 -1.56 -10.72
C VAL A 91 -1.66 -0.62 -11.06
N VAL A 92 -1.20 0.13 -10.07
CA VAL A 92 0.01 0.95 -10.15
C VAL A 92 0.96 0.48 -9.06
N PHE A 93 2.21 0.17 -9.43
CA PHE A 93 3.27 -0.15 -8.48
C PHE A 93 4.19 1.06 -8.36
N GLN A 94 4.29 1.61 -7.16
CA GLN A 94 5.20 2.72 -6.89
C GLN A 94 6.54 2.16 -6.41
N THR A 95 7.62 2.55 -7.08
CA THR A 95 8.99 2.25 -6.65
C THR A 95 9.78 3.54 -6.45
N ALA A 96 10.87 3.47 -5.69
CA ALA A 96 11.74 4.61 -5.42
C ALA A 96 13.20 4.21 -5.58
N LYS A 97 14.02 5.10 -6.15
CA LYS A 97 15.49 4.91 -6.22
C LYS A 97 16.19 5.19 -4.90
N ARG A 98 15.53 5.92 -3.99
CA ARG A 98 16.03 6.27 -2.66
C ARG A 98 14.91 6.23 -1.63
N LEU A 99 15.21 5.70 -0.46
CA LEU A 99 14.35 5.74 0.71
C LEU A 99 15.12 6.42 1.85
N GLY A 100 14.73 7.65 2.16
CA GLY A 100 15.53 8.55 3.01
C GLY A 100 16.94 8.73 2.44
N LYS A 101 17.97 8.43 3.25
CA LYS A 101 19.37 8.53 2.82
C LYS A 101 19.85 7.30 2.04
N ARG A 102 19.15 6.16 2.09
CA ARG A 102 19.56 4.90 1.48
C ARG A 102 19.16 4.84 0.01
N THR A 103 20.01 4.24 -0.82
CA THR A 103 19.62 3.79 -2.16
C THR A 103 18.64 2.62 -2.00
N ALA A 104 17.58 2.62 -2.79
CA ALA A 104 16.58 1.56 -2.81
C ALA A 104 16.59 0.89 -4.20
N ALA A 105 16.49 -0.43 -4.20
CA ALA A 105 16.30 -1.23 -5.40
C ALA A 105 14.80 -1.57 -5.53
N PRO A 106 14.26 -1.71 -6.76
CA PRO A 106 12.90 -2.19 -6.94
C PRO A 106 12.70 -3.56 -6.30
N SER A 107 11.49 -3.82 -5.80
CA SER A 107 11.12 -5.11 -5.21
C SER A 107 11.34 -6.25 -6.21
N ARG A 108 11.97 -7.35 -5.79
CA ARG A 108 12.09 -8.59 -6.58
C ARG A 108 10.75 -9.12 -7.08
N TYR A 109 9.66 -8.86 -6.35
CA TYR A 109 8.33 -9.31 -6.76
C TYR A 109 7.87 -8.65 -8.06
N LEU A 110 8.38 -7.46 -8.41
CA LEU A 110 8.09 -6.82 -9.69
C LEU A 110 8.73 -7.56 -10.87
N SER A 111 9.96 -8.06 -10.71
CA SER A 111 10.61 -8.91 -11.72
C SER A 111 9.93 -10.28 -11.82
N GLU A 112 9.51 -10.87 -10.71
CA GLU A 112 8.79 -12.15 -10.70
C GLU A 112 7.46 -12.08 -11.50
N ILE A 113 6.80 -10.93 -11.53
CA ILE A 113 5.56 -10.72 -12.32
C ILE A 113 5.82 -10.13 -13.72
N GLY A 114 7.09 -10.02 -14.13
CA GLY A 114 7.48 -9.60 -15.48
C GLY A 114 7.36 -8.11 -15.77
N LEU A 115 7.38 -7.25 -14.76
CA LEU A 115 7.33 -5.79 -14.92
C LEU A 115 8.71 -5.13 -15.00
N LEU A 116 9.79 -5.84 -14.62
CA LEU A 116 11.17 -5.38 -14.60
C LEU A 116 12.13 -6.44 -15.12
#